data_AF-A0A918E6B3-F1
#
_entry.id   AF-A0A918E6B3-F1
#
_cell.length_a   1.000
_cell.length_b   1.000
_cell.length_c   1.000
_cell.angle_alpha   90.00
_cell.angle_beta   90.00
_cell.angle_gamma   90.00
#
_symmetry.space_group_name_H-M   'P 1'
#
loop_
_entity.id
_entity.type
_entity.pdbx_description
1 polymer ?
#
loop_
_entity_poly.entity_id
_entity_poly.type
_entity_poly.pdbx_seq_one_letter_code
_entity_poly.pdbx_strand_id
1 'polypeptide(L)'
;MDNHLDHMPILSRGKHRNPKRGACFMELASYLAGERWSDHPACTHPLLAALARLVNDNTSDDKRGRLIGLVPSIIGLSSDDLRVDARLSLRCATTALPVAAAERQLALAVSILAAEEMLARLDGLPPGRLSEQSQEAMAQVPQAAAQAHRFSRAARITEKGFRRYAAPNAVQLSVVGIVQACIPDPDTLLRELLTAAIADCRQLIRGPADTVDTADRAATALPVFAEPGG
;
A
#
# COMPACT_ATOMS: atom_id res chain seq x y z
N MET A 1 -1.75 19.27 32.54
CA MET A 1 -1.17 17.95 32.18
C MET A 1 -2.33 17.14 31.66
N ASP A 2 -2.63 17.29 30.37
CA ASP A 2 -3.85 16.71 29.82
C ASP A 2 -3.66 15.21 29.61
N ASN A 3 -4.69 14.44 29.94
CA ASN A 3 -4.69 12.99 29.84
C ASN A 3 -4.91 12.56 28.39
N HIS A 4 -3.91 12.71 27.52
CA HIS A 4 -4.02 12.37 26.07
C HIS A 4 -3.95 10.85 25.77
N LEU A 5 -3.79 10.01 26.79
CA LEU A 5 -3.67 8.56 26.66
C LEU A 5 -5.00 7.80 26.83
N ASP A 6 -6.12 8.48 27.10
CA ASP A 6 -7.28 7.74 27.63
C ASP A 6 -8.00 6.82 26.65
N HIS A 7 -7.93 7.00 25.32
CA HIS A 7 -8.47 6.00 24.39
C HIS A 7 -7.74 6.02 23.05
N MET A 8 -7.07 4.91 22.70
CA MET A 8 -6.61 4.68 21.34
C MET A 8 -7.82 4.57 20.40
N PRO A 9 -7.91 5.35 19.32
CA PRO A 9 -9.06 5.32 18.42
C PRO A 9 -9.23 3.93 17.80
N ILE A 10 -10.48 3.46 17.75
CA ILE A 10 -10.83 2.25 17.03
C ILE A 10 -10.88 2.56 15.53
N LEU A 11 -10.33 1.67 14.71
CA LEU A 11 -10.42 1.81 13.27
C LEU A 11 -11.86 1.64 12.78
N SER A 12 -12.32 2.62 12.00
CA SER A 12 -13.65 2.67 11.39
C SER A 12 -13.55 3.17 9.95
N ARG A 13 -14.60 2.88 9.17
CA ARG A 13 -14.69 3.31 7.76
C ARG A 13 -14.90 4.82 7.65
N GLY A 14 -14.27 5.42 6.64
CA GLY A 14 -14.52 6.80 6.25
C GLY A 14 -13.76 7.82 7.07
N LYS A 15 -14.12 9.10 6.91
CA LYS A 15 -13.42 10.24 7.52
C LYS A 15 -14.06 10.67 8.83
N HIS A 16 -13.24 10.98 9.82
CA HIS A 16 -13.68 11.37 11.16
C HIS A 16 -13.18 12.77 11.52
N ARG A 17 -14.01 13.50 12.28
CA ARG A 17 -13.67 14.87 12.71
C ARG A 17 -12.69 14.91 13.88
N ASN A 18 -12.64 13.84 14.69
CA ASN A 18 -11.79 13.76 15.87
C ASN A 18 -11.66 12.29 16.36
N PRO A 19 -10.63 11.99 17.19
CA PRO A 19 -10.35 10.63 17.68
C PRO A 19 -11.49 9.94 18.45
N LYS A 20 -12.38 10.71 19.08
CA LYS A 20 -13.49 10.17 19.89
C LYS A 20 -14.58 9.51 19.04
N ARG A 21 -14.58 9.74 17.72
CA ARG A 21 -15.56 9.17 16.77
C ARG A 21 -15.00 7.98 16.00
N GLY A 22 -13.86 7.45 16.41
CA GLY A 22 -13.07 6.49 15.63
C GLY A 22 -12.03 7.17 14.76
N ALA A 23 -11.32 6.38 13.98
CA ALA A 23 -10.28 6.82 13.06
C ALA A 23 -10.27 5.95 11.81
N CYS A 24 -9.98 6.53 10.65
CA CYS A 24 -9.44 5.73 9.57
C CYS A 24 -7.96 5.41 9.83
N PHE A 25 -7.41 4.48 9.07
CA PHE A 25 -6.00 4.11 9.14
C PHE A 25 -5.05 5.33 9.09
N MET A 26 -5.29 6.25 8.15
CA MET A 26 -4.42 7.42 7.94
C MET A 26 -4.62 8.52 8.98
N GLU A 27 -5.81 8.65 9.58
CA GLU A 27 -6.04 9.55 10.70
C GLU A 27 -5.25 9.11 11.93
N LEU A 28 -5.28 7.80 12.24
CA LEU A 28 -4.46 7.25 13.31
C LEU A 28 -2.96 7.38 13.00
N ALA A 29 -2.54 7.16 11.75
CA ALA A 29 -1.16 7.40 11.34
C ALA A 29 -0.73 8.86 11.55
N SER A 30 -1.57 9.82 11.15
CA SER A 30 -1.30 11.26 11.34
C SER A 30 -1.13 11.62 12.82
N TYR A 31 -1.99 11.06 13.67
CA TYR A 31 -1.95 11.26 15.12
C TYR A 31 -0.66 10.70 15.74
N LEU A 32 -0.30 9.45 15.38
CA LEU A 32 0.93 8.81 15.87
C LEU A 32 2.21 9.50 15.34
N ALA A 33 2.15 10.11 14.16
CA ALA A 33 3.24 10.89 13.60
C ALA A 33 3.37 12.30 14.23
N GLY A 34 2.46 12.69 15.13
CA GLY A 34 2.43 14.03 15.72
C GLY A 34 1.95 15.11 14.76
N GLU A 35 1.32 14.73 13.63
CA GLU A 35 0.74 15.66 12.67
C GLU A 35 -0.68 16.10 13.09
N ARG A 36 -1.21 17.11 12.38
CA ARG A 36 -2.62 17.47 12.51
C ARG A 36 -3.49 16.30 12.04
N TRP A 37 -4.55 16.00 12.80
CA TRP A 37 -5.56 15.00 12.45
C TRP A 37 -6.04 15.13 11.00
N SER A 38 -5.66 14.17 10.16
CA SER A 38 -5.94 14.17 8.73
C SER A 38 -5.92 12.76 8.17
N ASP A 39 -6.82 12.47 7.23
CA ASP A 39 -6.79 11.26 6.41
C ASP A 39 -5.83 11.38 5.21
N HIS A 40 -5.20 12.55 5.05
CA HIS A 40 -4.17 12.85 4.05
C HIS A 40 -2.94 13.47 4.73
N PRO A 41 -2.20 12.70 5.55
CA PRO A 41 -1.01 13.19 6.25
C PRO A 41 0.19 13.38 5.32
N ALA A 42 1.17 14.18 5.76
CA ALA A 42 2.44 14.40 5.05
C ALA A 42 3.47 13.30 5.34
N CYS A 43 3.32 12.57 6.45
CA CYS A 43 4.22 11.51 6.89
C CYS A 43 4.25 10.27 6.00
N THR A 44 3.42 10.20 4.95
CA THR A 44 3.25 9.03 4.09
C THR A 44 3.04 9.45 2.64
N HIS A 45 3.60 8.68 1.70
CA HIS A 45 3.42 8.88 0.27
C HIS A 45 1.92 8.92 -0.12
N PRO A 46 1.45 9.92 -0.91
CA PRO A 46 0.02 10.12 -1.17
C PRO A 46 -0.71 8.89 -1.75
N LEU A 47 -0.08 8.16 -2.66
CA LEU A 47 -0.67 6.96 -3.24
C LEU A 47 -0.76 5.79 -2.23
N LEU A 48 0.23 5.66 -1.34
CA LEU A 48 0.21 4.64 -0.28
C LEU A 48 -0.86 4.98 0.76
N ALA A 49 -1.02 6.26 1.10
CA ALA A 49 -2.11 6.74 1.95
C ALA A 49 -3.49 6.50 1.31
N ALA A 50 -3.61 6.64 -0.02
CA ALA A 50 -4.84 6.29 -0.74
C ALA A 50 -5.13 4.78 -0.66
N LEU A 51 -4.14 3.92 -0.90
CA LEU A 51 -4.28 2.47 -0.74
C LEU A 51 -4.72 2.09 0.69
N ALA A 52 -4.06 2.65 1.72
CA ALA A 52 -4.37 2.35 3.11
C ALA A 52 -5.80 2.73 3.50
N ARG A 53 -6.30 3.88 3.01
CA ARG A 53 -7.72 4.26 3.19
C ARG A 53 -8.67 3.30 2.48
N LEU A 54 -8.38 2.93 1.24
CA LEU A 54 -9.22 1.96 0.51
C LEU A 54 -9.27 0.61 1.21
N VAL A 55 -8.13 0.10 1.67
CA VAL A 55 -8.06 -1.15 2.44
C VAL A 55 -8.89 -1.01 3.72
N ASN A 56 -8.67 0.04 4.53
CA ASN A 56 -9.44 0.29 5.74
C ASN A 56 -10.96 0.31 5.52
N ASP A 57 -11.38 1.02 4.47
CA ASP A 57 -12.80 1.25 4.19
C ASP A 57 -13.50 0.03 3.59
N ASN A 58 -12.75 -0.91 3.03
CA ASN A 58 -13.27 -2.14 2.43
C ASN A 58 -12.96 -3.40 3.25
N THR A 59 -12.19 -3.30 4.34
CA THR A 59 -12.07 -4.39 5.31
C THR A 59 -13.34 -4.46 6.16
N SER A 60 -13.84 -5.68 6.38
CA SER A 60 -15.00 -5.94 7.25
C SER A 60 -14.79 -5.45 8.69
N ASP A 61 -15.89 -5.16 9.39
CA ASP A 61 -15.83 -4.60 10.74
C ASP A 61 -15.10 -5.49 11.75
N ASP A 62 -15.30 -6.82 11.68
CA ASP A 62 -14.68 -7.78 12.60
C ASP A 62 -13.18 -8.00 12.31
N LYS A 63 -12.74 -7.74 11.07
CA LYS A 63 -11.33 -7.88 10.67
C LYS A 63 -10.54 -6.57 10.72
N ARG A 64 -11.19 -5.41 10.69
CA ARG A 64 -10.51 -4.10 10.59
C ARG A 64 -9.50 -3.83 11.70
N GLY A 65 -9.78 -4.33 12.92
CA GLY A 65 -8.85 -4.23 14.05
C GLY A 65 -7.47 -4.85 13.76
N ARG A 66 -7.38 -5.83 12.85
CA ARG A 66 -6.11 -6.46 12.43
C ARG A 66 -5.18 -5.50 11.69
N LEU A 67 -5.69 -4.38 11.18
CA LEU A 67 -4.89 -3.36 10.48
C LEU A 67 -4.12 -2.45 11.45
N ILE A 68 -4.52 -2.37 12.73
CA ILE A 68 -3.91 -1.47 13.73
C ILE A 68 -2.39 -1.68 13.83
N GLY A 69 -1.94 -2.94 13.81
CA GLY A 69 -0.51 -3.27 13.88
C GLY A 69 0.32 -2.78 12.70
N LEU A 70 -0.31 -2.44 11.56
CA LEU A 70 0.38 -1.89 10.39
C LEU A 70 0.53 -0.36 10.46
N VAL A 71 -0.26 0.34 11.28
CA VAL A 71 -0.32 1.81 11.27
C VAL A 71 1.03 2.47 11.56
N PRO A 72 1.82 2.07 12.58
CA PRO A 72 3.14 2.68 12.81
C PRO A 72 4.11 2.46 11.64
N SER A 73 3.94 1.37 10.90
CA SER A 73 4.90 0.92 9.88
C SER A 73 4.87 1.74 8.58
N ILE A 74 3.84 2.56 8.39
CA ILE A 74 3.64 3.45 7.24
C ILE A 74 4.25 4.85 7.45
N ILE A 75 4.58 5.19 8.70
CA ILE A 75 5.02 6.53 9.10
C ILE A 75 6.46 6.75 8.62
N GLY A 76 6.71 7.92 8.04
CA GLY A 76 7.98 8.28 7.44
C GLY A 76 8.24 7.62 6.08
N LEU A 77 7.24 6.95 5.49
CA LEU A 77 7.32 6.44 4.11
C LEU A 77 6.80 7.49 3.13
N SER A 78 7.37 8.70 3.20
CA SER A 78 7.09 9.81 2.28
C SER A 78 8.20 9.94 1.25
N SER A 79 7.84 10.24 0.00
CA SER A 79 8.78 10.39 -1.11
C SER A 79 8.09 11.12 -2.26
N ASP A 80 8.88 11.83 -3.07
CA ASP A 80 8.42 12.43 -4.34
C ASP A 80 8.89 11.62 -5.57
N ASP A 81 9.63 10.53 -5.37
CA ASP A 81 10.12 9.66 -6.45
C ASP A 81 8.97 8.88 -7.10
N LEU A 82 8.82 9.05 -8.43
CA LEU A 82 7.79 8.39 -9.23
C LEU A 82 7.92 6.86 -9.23
N ARG A 83 9.10 6.31 -8.89
CA ARG A 83 9.27 4.88 -8.69
C ARG A 83 8.34 4.32 -7.62
N VAL A 84 8.01 5.11 -6.60
CA VAL A 84 7.07 4.70 -5.54
C VAL A 84 5.66 4.54 -6.12
N ASP A 85 5.19 5.50 -6.92
CA ASP A 85 3.90 5.38 -7.62
C ASP A 85 3.85 4.14 -8.52
N ALA A 86 4.90 3.92 -9.31
CA ALA A 86 4.96 2.81 -10.27
C ALA A 86 5.04 1.46 -9.56
N ARG A 87 5.83 1.33 -8.50
CA ARG A 87 5.94 0.11 -7.70
C ARG A 87 4.63 -0.21 -6.98
N LEU A 88 3.97 0.78 -6.37
CA LEU A 88 2.68 0.60 -5.73
C LEU A 88 1.59 0.16 -6.71
N SER A 89 1.53 0.82 -7.88
CA SER A 89 0.63 0.44 -8.96
C SER A 89 0.86 -1.01 -9.40
N LEU A 90 2.12 -1.39 -9.59
CA LEU A 90 2.50 -2.74 -10.01
C LEU A 90 2.13 -3.79 -8.95
N ARG A 91 2.47 -3.54 -7.69
CA ARG A 91 2.11 -4.40 -6.54
C ARG A 91 0.61 -4.63 -6.48
N CYS A 92 -0.17 -3.55 -6.51
CA CYS A 92 -1.63 -3.65 -6.45
C CYS A 92 -2.18 -4.43 -7.65
N ALA A 93 -1.74 -4.12 -8.87
CA ALA A 93 -2.27 -4.74 -10.07
C ALA A 93 -1.93 -6.23 -10.16
N THR A 94 -0.68 -6.61 -9.84
CA THR A 94 -0.23 -8.01 -9.83
C THR A 94 -0.92 -8.85 -8.76
N THR A 95 -1.16 -8.31 -7.56
CA THR A 95 -1.90 -9.03 -6.51
C THR A 95 -3.37 -9.24 -6.86
N ALA A 96 -4.04 -8.24 -7.44
CA ALA A 96 -5.47 -8.33 -7.74
C ALA A 96 -5.78 -9.10 -9.03
N LEU A 97 -4.87 -9.13 -10.00
CA LEU A 97 -5.13 -9.67 -11.33
C LEU A 97 -5.67 -11.11 -11.32
N PRO A 98 -5.08 -12.08 -10.60
CA PRO A 98 -5.51 -13.47 -10.67
C PRO A 98 -6.90 -13.72 -10.06
N VAL A 99 -7.29 -12.89 -9.09
CA VAL A 99 -8.55 -13.05 -8.34
C VAL A 99 -9.69 -12.19 -8.90
N ALA A 100 -9.37 -11.16 -9.70
CA ALA A 100 -10.36 -10.28 -10.28
C ALA A 100 -11.22 -10.99 -11.33
N ALA A 101 -12.48 -10.55 -11.47
CA ALA A 101 -13.37 -11.00 -12.53
C ALA A 101 -12.79 -10.66 -13.92
N ALA A 102 -13.09 -11.49 -14.93
CA ALA A 102 -12.54 -11.38 -16.29
C ALA A 102 -12.67 -9.97 -16.89
N GLU A 103 -13.79 -9.28 -16.65
CA GLU A 103 -14.05 -7.90 -17.10
C GLU A 103 -13.03 -6.89 -16.57
N ARG A 104 -12.48 -7.12 -15.37
CA ARG A 104 -11.47 -6.27 -14.71
C ARG A 104 -10.04 -6.72 -15.00
N GLN A 105 -9.84 -8.00 -15.33
CA GLN A 105 -8.50 -8.55 -15.61
C GLN A 105 -7.79 -7.80 -16.75
N LEU A 106 -8.50 -7.41 -17.80
CA LEU A 106 -7.88 -6.63 -18.89
C LEU A 106 -7.33 -5.28 -18.39
N ALA A 107 -8.08 -4.55 -17.59
CA ALA A 107 -7.65 -3.24 -17.07
C ALA A 107 -6.46 -3.37 -16.11
N LEU A 108 -6.46 -4.41 -15.27
CA LEU A 108 -5.35 -4.72 -14.37
C LEU A 108 -4.09 -5.16 -15.14
N ALA A 109 -4.24 -5.99 -16.17
CA ALA A 109 -3.14 -6.39 -17.04
C ALA A 109 -2.53 -5.18 -17.77
N VAL A 110 -3.35 -4.27 -18.30
CA VAL A 110 -2.87 -3.00 -18.87
C VAL A 110 -2.15 -2.14 -17.83
N SER A 111 -2.63 -2.12 -16.58
CA SER A 111 -1.99 -1.39 -15.48
C SER A 111 -0.61 -1.94 -15.13
N ILE A 112 -0.43 -3.28 -15.16
CA ILE A 112 0.87 -3.93 -15.01
C ILE A 112 1.82 -3.51 -16.13
N LEU A 113 1.39 -3.60 -17.39
CA LEU A 113 2.23 -3.19 -18.53
C LEU A 113 2.62 -1.71 -18.44
N ALA A 114 1.70 -0.83 -18.04
CA ALA A 114 1.97 0.59 -17.87
C ALA A 114 2.97 0.87 -16.73
N ALA A 115 2.88 0.13 -15.62
CA ALA A 115 3.78 0.30 -14.48
C ALA A 115 5.18 -0.27 -14.76
N GLU A 116 5.29 -1.43 -15.41
CA GLU A 116 6.58 -2.01 -15.85
C GLU A 116 7.28 -1.10 -16.84
N GLU A 117 6.55 -0.59 -17.83
CA GLU A 117 7.09 0.38 -18.79
C GLU A 117 7.56 1.67 -18.12
N MET A 118 6.82 2.16 -17.11
CA MET A 118 7.22 3.34 -16.36
C MET A 118 8.48 3.08 -15.53
N LEU A 119 8.57 1.94 -14.84
CA LEU A 119 9.77 1.57 -14.08
C LEU A 119 10.98 1.43 -15.00
N ALA A 120 10.84 0.70 -16.11
CA ALA A 120 11.92 0.54 -17.09
C ALA A 120 12.43 1.90 -17.60
N ARG A 121 11.51 2.82 -17.93
CA ARG A 121 11.87 4.18 -18.35
C ARG A 121 12.61 4.95 -17.28
N LEU A 122 12.11 4.94 -16.05
CA LEU A 122 12.74 5.64 -14.93
C LEU A 122 14.15 5.09 -14.66
N ASP A 123 14.33 3.77 -14.78
CA ASP A 123 15.60 3.07 -14.56
C ASP A 123 16.56 3.08 -15.77
N GLY A 124 16.16 3.69 -16.90
CA GLY A 124 16.96 3.69 -18.12
C GLY A 124 17.13 2.30 -18.76
N LEU A 125 16.22 1.37 -18.45
CA LEU A 125 16.19 0.01 -18.97
C LEU A 125 15.37 -0.08 -20.26
N PRO A 126 15.63 -1.09 -21.12
CA PRO A 126 14.84 -1.30 -22.33
C PRO A 126 13.37 -1.61 -21.98
N PRO A 127 12.42 -1.09 -22.80
CA PRO A 127 11.00 -1.32 -22.59
C PRO A 127 10.60 -2.78 -22.83
N GLY A 128 9.43 -3.17 -22.33
CA GLY A 128 8.84 -4.49 -22.59
C GLY A 128 9.36 -5.64 -21.70
N ARG A 129 10.28 -5.38 -20.77
CA ARG A 129 10.66 -6.36 -19.75
C ARG A 129 9.60 -6.41 -18.65
N LEU A 130 9.17 -7.61 -18.27
CA LEU A 130 8.32 -7.85 -17.10
C LEU A 130 9.16 -8.43 -15.97
N SER A 131 8.91 -7.99 -14.74
CA SER A 131 9.41 -8.66 -13.54
C SER A 131 8.83 -10.07 -13.40
N GLU A 132 9.49 -10.94 -12.63
CA GLU A 132 9.02 -12.31 -12.37
C GLU A 132 7.57 -12.32 -11.84
N GLN A 133 7.28 -11.45 -10.86
CA GLN A 133 5.93 -11.30 -10.31
C GLN A 133 4.88 -10.92 -11.37
N SER A 134 5.23 -10.02 -12.30
CA SER A 134 4.31 -9.66 -13.39
C SER A 134 4.10 -10.79 -14.38
N GLN A 135 5.14 -11.56 -14.68
CA GLN A 135 5.04 -12.74 -15.55
C GLN A 135 4.14 -13.80 -14.92
N GLU A 136 4.32 -14.09 -13.64
CA GLU A 136 3.51 -15.06 -12.87
C GLU A 136 2.04 -14.66 -12.80
N ALA A 137 1.75 -13.38 -12.53
CA ALA A 137 0.38 -12.88 -12.50
C ALA A 137 -0.28 -12.97 -13.89
N MET A 138 0.43 -12.55 -14.94
CA MET A 138 -0.06 -12.58 -16.33
C MET A 138 -0.30 -14.01 -16.82
N ALA A 139 0.55 -14.96 -16.42
CA ALA A 139 0.42 -16.38 -16.79
C ALA A 139 -0.87 -17.02 -16.27
N GLN A 140 -1.42 -16.53 -15.15
CA GLN A 140 -2.69 -17.02 -14.60
C GLN A 140 -3.92 -16.53 -15.39
N VAL A 141 -3.77 -15.50 -16.23
CA VAL A 141 -4.87 -14.88 -16.98
C VAL A 141 -4.51 -14.70 -18.47
N PRO A 142 -4.16 -15.78 -19.20
CA PRO A 142 -3.51 -15.70 -20.51
C PRO A 142 -4.35 -14.94 -21.55
N GLN A 143 -5.68 -15.01 -21.49
CA GLN A 143 -6.57 -14.27 -22.39
C GLN A 143 -6.48 -12.75 -22.16
N ALA A 144 -6.56 -12.32 -20.91
CA ALA A 144 -6.44 -10.91 -20.54
C ALA A 144 -5.03 -10.38 -20.82
N ALA A 145 -3.99 -11.18 -20.55
CA ALA A 145 -2.60 -10.83 -20.85
C ALA A 145 -2.38 -10.62 -22.36
N ALA A 146 -2.78 -11.58 -23.19
CA ALA A 146 -2.67 -11.48 -24.66
C ALA A 146 -3.48 -10.30 -25.21
N GLN A 147 -4.66 -10.03 -24.66
CA GLN A 147 -5.45 -8.87 -25.03
C GLN A 147 -4.75 -7.57 -24.61
N ALA A 148 -4.24 -7.48 -23.38
CA ALA A 148 -3.51 -6.31 -22.90
C ALA A 148 -2.29 -5.99 -23.79
N HIS A 149 -1.50 -6.98 -24.21
CA HIS A 149 -0.38 -6.77 -25.12
C HIS A 149 -0.80 -6.17 -26.48
N ARG A 150 -1.98 -6.56 -27.01
CA ARG A 150 -2.51 -5.98 -28.26
C ARG A 150 -3.00 -4.54 -28.10
N PHE A 151 -3.55 -4.19 -26.95
CA PHE A 151 -4.09 -2.85 -26.66
C PHE A 151 -3.06 -1.89 -26.08
N SER A 152 -2.00 -2.40 -25.45
CA SER A 152 -1.07 -1.60 -24.67
C SER A 152 -0.30 -0.62 -25.55
N ARG A 153 -0.80 0.61 -25.57
CA ARG A 153 -0.08 1.81 -26.00
C ARG A 153 0.77 2.37 -24.83
N ALA A 154 1.25 1.54 -23.91
CA ALA A 154 1.98 1.96 -22.69
C ALA A 154 3.13 2.96 -22.98
N ALA A 155 3.70 2.91 -24.19
CA ALA A 155 4.66 3.88 -24.72
C ALA A 155 4.16 5.36 -24.76
N ARG A 156 2.89 5.67 -24.46
CA ARG A 156 2.31 7.03 -24.59
C ARG A 156 1.94 7.73 -23.28
N ILE A 157 2.09 7.08 -22.12
CA ILE A 157 1.74 7.71 -20.84
C ILE A 157 2.93 8.54 -20.33
N THR A 158 2.72 9.84 -20.15
CA THR A 158 3.70 10.75 -19.53
C THR A 158 3.82 10.47 -18.03
N GLU A 159 4.96 10.79 -17.43
CA GLU A 159 5.18 10.67 -15.98
C GLU A 159 4.08 11.36 -15.16
N LYS A 160 3.74 12.60 -15.53
CA LYS A 160 2.66 13.37 -14.91
C LYS A 160 1.29 12.69 -15.07
N GLY A 161 1.00 12.16 -16.26
CA GLY A 161 -0.24 11.42 -16.52
C GLY A 161 -0.31 10.12 -15.73
N PHE A 162 0.82 9.45 -15.55
CA PHE A 162 0.91 8.23 -14.77
C PHE A 162 0.61 8.48 -13.29
N ARG A 163 1.32 9.44 -12.67
CA ARG A 163 1.10 9.84 -11.27
C ARG A 163 -0.34 10.29 -11.01
N ARG A 164 -0.90 11.09 -11.94
CA ARG A 164 -2.22 11.68 -11.73
C ARG A 164 -3.38 10.73 -12.00
N TYR A 165 -3.23 9.78 -12.92
CA TYR A 165 -4.35 8.98 -13.41
C TYR A 165 -4.06 7.48 -13.38
N ALA A 166 -2.97 7.03 -14.01
CA ALA A 166 -2.73 5.59 -14.18
C ALA A 166 -2.51 4.87 -12.84
N ALA A 167 -1.61 5.38 -11.99
CA ALA A 167 -1.30 4.73 -10.71
C ALA A 167 -2.48 4.77 -9.72
N PRO A 168 -3.18 5.90 -9.51
CA PRO A 168 -4.39 5.92 -8.69
C PRO A 168 -5.49 4.98 -9.21
N ASN A 169 -5.73 4.92 -10.52
CA ASN A 169 -6.72 4.03 -11.10
C ASN A 169 -6.35 2.55 -10.90
N ALA A 170 -5.08 2.19 -11.06
CA ALA A 170 -4.62 0.83 -10.82
C ALA A 170 -4.88 0.40 -9.37
N VAL A 171 -4.54 1.25 -8.40
CA VAL A 171 -4.80 1.00 -6.97
C VAL A 171 -6.30 0.81 -6.69
N GLN A 172 -7.15 1.68 -7.24
CA GLN A 172 -8.61 1.59 -7.07
C GLN A 172 -9.16 0.29 -7.68
N LEU A 173 -8.80 -0.01 -8.93
CA LEU A 173 -9.23 -1.22 -9.62
C LEU A 173 -8.78 -2.49 -8.90
N SER A 174 -7.58 -2.48 -8.31
CA SER A 174 -7.07 -3.61 -7.54
C SER A 174 -7.87 -3.87 -6.29
N VAL A 175 -8.15 -2.83 -5.48
CA VAL A 175 -8.93 -3.01 -4.25
C VAL A 175 -10.36 -3.46 -4.57
N VAL A 176 -11.03 -2.80 -5.52
CA VAL A 176 -12.37 -3.23 -5.98
C VAL A 176 -12.32 -4.66 -6.56
N GLY A 177 -11.24 -4.97 -7.28
CA GLY A 177 -10.91 -6.29 -7.80
C GLY A 177 -10.97 -7.38 -6.74
N ILE A 178 -10.23 -7.17 -5.66
CA ILE A 178 -10.13 -8.09 -4.52
C ILE A 178 -11.44 -8.17 -3.74
N VAL A 179 -12.08 -7.04 -3.45
CA VAL A 179 -13.33 -6.98 -2.68
C VAL A 179 -14.46 -7.75 -3.37
N GLN A 180 -14.50 -7.69 -4.70
CA GLN A 180 -15.53 -8.36 -5.51
C GLN A 180 -15.06 -9.73 -6.04
N ALA A 181 -13.92 -10.25 -5.57
CA ALA A 181 -13.41 -11.54 -5.99
C ALA A 181 -14.18 -12.68 -5.33
N CYS A 182 -14.39 -13.77 -6.06
CA CYS A 182 -14.98 -15.01 -5.53
C CYS A 182 -13.94 -15.83 -4.78
N ILE A 183 -13.34 -15.25 -3.73
CA ILE A 183 -12.33 -15.89 -2.89
C ILE A 183 -12.83 -16.02 -1.43
N PRO A 184 -12.34 -17.01 -0.66
CA PRO A 184 -12.84 -17.24 0.70
C PRO A 184 -12.61 -16.09 1.68
N ASP A 185 -11.49 -15.36 1.56
CA ASP A 185 -11.09 -14.33 2.52
C ASP A 185 -10.44 -13.11 1.82
N PRO A 186 -11.25 -12.18 1.28
CA PRO A 186 -10.72 -10.95 0.68
C PRO A 186 -10.09 -10.00 1.70
N ASP A 187 -10.50 -10.03 2.98
CA ASP A 187 -9.94 -9.16 4.02
C ASP A 187 -8.47 -9.49 4.29
N THR A 188 -8.14 -10.79 4.37
CA THR A 188 -6.76 -11.25 4.50
C THR A 188 -5.92 -10.80 3.31
N LEU A 189 -6.43 -10.94 2.08
CA LEU A 189 -5.71 -10.51 0.88
C LEU A 189 -5.50 -8.99 0.84
N LEU A 190 -6.47 -8.17 1.27
CA LEU A 190 -6.32 -6.72 1.38
C LEU A 190 -5.25 -6.32 2.40
N ARG A 191 -5.22 -7.00 3.55
CA ARG A 191 -4.19 -6.78 4.58
C ARG A 191 -2.80 -7.17 4.08
N GLU A 192 -2.68 -8.30 3.40
CA GLU A 192 -1.42 -8.77 2.80
C GLU A 192 -0.94 -7.81 1.71
N LEU A 193 -1.84 -7.34 0.85
CA LEU A 193 -1.55 -6.30 -0.15
C LEU A 193 -0.98 -5.03 0.51
N LEU A 194 -1.64 -4.51 1.54
CA LEU A 194 -1.16 -3.32 2.24
C LEU A 194 0.21 -3.57 2.91
N THR A 195 0.40 -4.73 3.52
CA THR A 195 1.66 -5.12 4.15
C THR A 195 2.80 -5.15 3.14
N ALA A 196 2.59 -5.79 1.99
CA ALA A 196 3.56 -5.87 0.90
C ALA A 196 3.85 -4.49 0.30
N ALA A 197 2.83 -3.65 0.10
CA ALA A 197 2.98 -2.29 -0.40
C ALA A 197 3.82 -1.40 0.55
N ILE A 198 3.62 -1.53 1.86
CA ILE A 198 4.43 -0.85 2.88
C ILE A 198 5.89 -1.33 2.81
N ALA A 199 6.11 -2.64 2.66
CA ALA A 199 7.45 -3.21 2.53
C ALA A 199 8.18 -2.73 1.27
N ASP A 200 7.49 -2.70 0.12
CA ASP A 200 8.04 -2.17 -1.14
C ASP A 200 8.45 -0.70 -0.99
N CYS A 201 7.60 0.13 -0.37
CA CYS A 201 7.91 1.54 -0.12
C CYS A 201 9.10 1.70 0.82
N ARG A 202 9.18 0.89 1.88
CA ARG A 202 10.32 0.91 2.80
C ARG A 202 11.62 0.59 2.08
N GLN A 203 11.62 -0.44 1.24
CA GLN A 203 12.80 -0.84 0.48
C GLN A 203 13.25 0.25 -0.50
N LEU A 204 12.30 0.91 -1.18
CA LEU A 204 12.62 2.00 -2.11
C LEU A 204 13.10 3.28 -1.41
N ILE A 205 12.49 3.66 -0.29
CA ILE A 205 12.74 4.94 0.37
C ILE A 205 13.97 4.86 1.28
N ARG A 206 14.16 3.75 2.01
CA ARG A 206 15.23 3.60 3.00
C ARG A 206 16.41 2.76 2.49
N GLY A 207 16.26 2.09 1.36
CA GLY A 207 17.24 1.14 0.86
C GLY A 207 17.28 -0.17 1.66
N PRO A 208 18.13 -1.14 1.26
CA PRO A 208 18.19 -2.47 1.86
C PRO A 208 18.82 -2.53 3.27
N ALA A 209 19.36 -1.43 3.81
CA ALA A 209 20.16 -1.44 5.05
C ALA A 209 19.35 -1.29 6.36
N ASP A 210 18.07 -0.91 6.29
CA ASP A 210 17.27 -0.53 7.48
C ASP A 210 16.43 -1.67 8.09
N THR A 211 16.59 -2.92 7.64
CA THR A 211 15.82 -4.06 8.16
C THR A 211 16.37 -4.62 9.47
N VAL A 212 17.56 -4.23 9.91
CA VAL A 212 18.26 -4.83 11.07
C VAL A 212 18.13 -4.00 12.36
N ASP A 213 17.90 -2.67 12.29
CA ASP A 213 18.06 -1.79 13.46
C ASP A 213 16.81 -1.67 14.37
N THR A 214 15.62 -2.08 13.94
CA THR A 214 14.41 -1.97 14.78
C THR A 214 14.24 -3.10 15.81
N ALA A 215 14.84 -4.27 15.58
CA ALA A 215 14.76 -5.37 16.55
C ALA A 215 15.76 -5.20 17.70
N ASP A 216 16.93 -4.62 17.43
CA ASP A 216 18.02 -4.49 18.41
C ASP A 216 17.77 -3.33 19.39
N ARG A 217 17.17 -2.23 18.92
CA ARG A 217 16.78 -1.09 19.79
C ARG A 217 15.66 -1.39 20.78
N ALA A 218 14.81 -2.39 20.51
CA ALA A 218 13.79 -2.83 21.45
C ALA A 218 14.37 -3.70 22.58
N ALA A 219 15.50 -4.36 22.36
CA ALA A 219 16.15 -5.22 23.35
C ALA A 219 17.02 -4.43 24.35
N THR A 220 17.50 -3.24 23.99
CA THR A 220 18.39 -2.44 24.86
C THR A 220 17.67 -1.50 25.84
N ALA A 221 16.33 -1.44 25.80
CA ALA A 221 15.54 -0.48 26.58
C ALA A 221 14.76 -1.12 27.76
N LEU A 222 15.32 -2.14 28.42
CA LEU A 222 14.83 -2.59 29.73
C LEU A 222 15.65 -1.93 30.84
N PRO A 223 15.02 -1.16 31.75
CA PRO A 223 15.74 -0.63 32.90
C PRO A 223 16.07 -1.77 33.88
N VAL A 224 17.35 -1.90 34.19
CA VAL A 224 17.85 -2.72 35.30
C VAL A 224 17.31 -2.14 36.60
N PHE A 225 16.32 -2.80 37.20
CA PHE A 225 15.92 -2.50 38.58
C PHE A 225 17.02 -2.99 39.51
N ALA A 226 17.67 -2.05 40.20
CA ALA A 226 18.59 -2.34 41.29
C ALA A 226 17.78 -2.74 42.54
N GLU A 227 18.10 -3.89 43.14
CA GLU A 227 17.56 -4.29 44.43
C GLU A 227 18.15 -3.44 45.57
N PRO A 228 17.37 -3.11 46.62
CA PRO A 228 17.94 -2.51 47.82
C PRO A 228 18.43 -3.61 48.76
N GLY A 229 19.73 -3.61 49.04
CA GLY A 229 20.29 -4.29 50.21
C GLY A 229 20.06 -3.47 51.47
N GLY A 230 19.68 -4.13 52.56
CA GLY A 230 19.56 -3.55 53.91
C GLY A 230 18.43 -4.17 54.72
#